data_AF-A0AAV3BCF5-F1
#
_entry.id   AF-A0AAV3BCF5-F1
#
_cell.length_a   1.000
_cell.length_b   1.000
_cell.length_c   1.000
_cell.angle_alpha   90.00
_cell.angle_beta   90.00
_cell.angle_gamma   90.00
#
_symmetry.space_group_name_H-M   'P 1'
#
loop_
_entity.id
_entity.type
_entity.pdbx_description
1 polymer ?
#
loop_
_entity_poly.entity_id
_entity_poly.type
_entity_poly.pdbx_seq_one_letter_code
_entity_poly.pdbx_strand_id
1 'polypeptide(L)'
;AENRTPVLAVLASSSEIANQRFGMPDYFRQSGTYGSITVESKMTQQVGLGDGIMADMYTLTIREAGQKTISVPVVHVGNWPDQTAVSSEVTKALASLVDQTAETKRNMYESKGSSAVGDDSKLRPVIHCRAGVGRTAQLIGAMCMNDSRNSQLSVEDMVSQMRVQRNGIMVQKDEQLDVLIKLAEGQGRPLLNS
;
A
#
# COMPACT_ATOMS: atom_id res chain seq x y z
N ALA A 1 3.42 18.17 2.62
CA ALA A 1 2.87 16.89 2.09
C ALA A 1 2.58 16.99 0.59
N GLU A 2 3.55 16.59 -0.23
CA GLU A 2 3.63 16.99 -1.64
C GLU A 2 2.90 16.06 -2.61
N ASN A 3 2.89 14.75 -2.33
CA ASN A 3 2.21 13.72 -3.12
C ASN A 3 0.68 13.81 -3.06
N ARG A 4 0.11 14.43 -2.01
CA ARG A 4 -1.34 14.39 -1.72
C ARG A 4 -1.81 12.92 -1.60
N THR A 5 -1.01 12.12 -0.90
CA THR A 5 -1.19 10.67 -0.78
C THR A 5 -2.66 10.27 -0.57
N PRO A 6 -3.24 9.51 -1.53
CA PRO A 6 -4.64 9.13 -1.48
C PRO A 6 -4.86 7.93 -0.54
N VAL A 7 -3.83 7.11 -0.31
CA VAL A 7 -3.79 6.04 0.69
C VAL A 7 -2.35 5.71 1.06
N LEU A 8 -2.11 5.44 2.35
CA LEU A 8 -0.87 4.90 2.87
C LEU A 8 -1.12 3.47 3.38
N ALA A 9 -0.57 2.46 2.70
CA ALA A 9 -0.66 1.07 3.14
C ALA A 9 0.61 0.68 3.92
N VAL A 10 0.45 0.40 5.21
CA VAL A 10 1.52 -0.07 6.10
C VAL A 10 1.35 -1.57 6.30
N LEU A 11 2.35 -2.35 5.89
CA LEU A 11 2.29 -3.81 5.89
C LEU A 11 3.21 -4.45 6.94
N ALA A 12 4.01 -3.64 7.65
CA ALA A 12 4.76 -4.10 8.82
C ALA A 12 3.79 -4.33 9.98
N SER A 13 3.85 -5.50 10.60
CA SER A 13 2.96 -5.87 11.69
C SER A 13 3.21 -5.05 12.95
N SER A 14 2.23 -5.06 13.86
CA SER A 14 2.34 -4.41 15.16
C SER A 14 3.52 -4.93 15.99
N SER A 15 3.83 -6.23 15.90
CA SER A 15 4.94 -6.85 16.61
C SER A 15 6.29 -6.39 16.07
N GLU A 16 6.43 -6.24 14.75
CA GLU A 16 7.65 -5.70 14.16
C GLU A 16 7.85 -4.22 14.51
N ILE A 17 6.78 -3.42 14.49
CA ILE A 17 6.84 -1.99 14.84
C ILE A 17 7.19 -1.82 16.33
N ALA A 18 6.65 -2.65 17.22
CA ALA A 18 6.95 -2.59 18.65
C ALA A 18 8.39 -3.03 18.98
N ASN A 19 9.03 -3.82 18.11
CA ASN A 19 10.37 -4.33 18.34
C ASN A 19 11.44 -3.25 18.10
N GLN A 20 11.96 -2.69 19.20
CA GLN A 20 12.97 -1.63 19.18
C GLN A 20 14.24 -1.99 18.39
N ARG A 21 14.60 -3.28 18.29
CA ARG A 21 15.76 -3.73 17.51
C ARG A 21 15.59 -3.49 16.01
N PHE A 22 14.36 -3.38 15.53
CA PHE A 22 14.07 -3.10 14.13
C PHE A 22 14.05 -1.61 13.81
N GLY A 23 14.03 -0.73 14.83
CA GLY A 23 14.12 0.72 14.65
C GLY A 23 12.98 1.30 13.81
N MET A 24 11.79 0.70 13.86
CA MET A 24 10.62 1.15 13.10
C MET A 24 9.74 2.04 13.99
N PRO A 25 9.78 3.37 13.82
CA PRO A 25 8.97 4.26 14.65
C PRO A 25 7.49 4.04 14.37
N ASP A 26 6.68 4.03 15.44
CA ASP A 26 5.23 4.00 15.34
C ASP A 26 4.70 5.40 14.98
N TYR A 27 4.93 5.83 13.75
CA TYR A 27 4.71 7.22 13.32
C TYR A 27 3.25 7.53 12.97
N PHE A 28 2.41 6.50 12.80
CA PHE A 28 1.06 6.64 12.27
C PHE A 28 -0.05 6.24 13.25
N ARG A 29 0.23 5.55 14.36
CA ARG A 29 -0.79 5.20 15.36
C ARG A 29 -0.86 6.16 16.54
N GLN A 30 0.02 7.14 16.57
CA GLN A 30 0.09 8.18 17.60
C GLN A 30 0.36 9.55 16.97
N SER A 31 -0.08 10.59 17.66
CA SER A 31 0.23 11.98 17.29
C SER A 31 1.65 12.33 17.70
N GLY A 32 2.29 13.24 16.98
CA GLY A 32 3.66 13.65 17.26
C GLY A 32 4.10 14.88 16.48
N THR A 33 5.26 15.42 16.84
CA THR A 33 5.91 16.51 16.09
C THR A 33 7.29 16.07 15.65
N TYR A 34 7.60 16.28 14.37
CA TYR A 34 8.82 15.86 13.69
C TYR A 34 9.40 17.08 12.96
N GLY A 35 10.32 17.80 13.61
CA GLY A 35 10.79 19.10 13.10
C GLY A 35 9.66 20.13 13.07
N SER A 36 9.40 20.72 11.89
CA SER A 36 8.32 21.69 11.64
C SER A 36 6.93 21.07 11.46
N ILE A 37 6.84 19.74 11.36
CA ILE A 37 5.62 19.02 11.02
C ILE A 37 4.96 18.47 12.27
N THR A 38 3.70 18.79 12.49
CA THR A 38 2.84 18.15 13.50
C THR A 38 1.86 17.20 12.82
N VAL A 39 1.77 15.99 13.35
CA VAL A 39 0.87 14.94 12.86
C VAL A 39 -0.11 14.57 13.97
N GLU A 40 -1.39 14.58 13.62
CA GLU A 40 -2.46 14.03 14.45
C GLU A 40 -2.92 12.71 13.85
N SER A 41 -2.95 11.64 14.65
CA SER A 41 -3.48 10.34 14.22
C SER A 41 -4.82 10.05 14.89
N LYS A 42 -5.77 9.56 14.10
CA LYS A 42 -7.08 9.10 14.57
C LYS A 42 -7.45 7.79 13.92
N MET A 43 -7.71 6.76 14.72
CA MET A 43 -8.28 5.50 14.24
C MET A 43 -9.72 5.73 13.74
N THR A 44 -10.09 5.11 12.62
CA THR A 44 -11.40 5.32 11.98
C THR A 44 -12.23 4.05 11.93
N GLN A 45 -11.67 2.96 11.41
CA GLN A 45 -12.39 1.71 11.18
C GLN A 45 -11.44 0.52 11.26
N GLN A 46 -12.00 -0.67 11.36
CA GLN A 46 -11.29 -1.94 11.28
C GLN A 46 -12.01 -2.83 10.26
N VAL A 47 -11.27 -3.49 9.37
CA VAL A 47 -11.80 -4.31 8.29
C VAL A 47 -11.15 -5.69 8.32
N GLY A 48 -11.95 -6.75 8.34
CA GLY A 48 -11.45 -8.12 8.19
C GLY A 48 -11.15 -8.43 6.72
N LEU A 49 -9.98 -9.03 6.46
CA LEU A 49 -9.52 -9.36 5.10
C LEU A 49 -9.62 -10.85 4.76
N GLY A 50 -9.97 -11.69 5.73
CA GLY A 50 -9.94 -13.16 5.63
C GLY A 50 -8.79 -13.76 6.44
N ASP A 51 -8.84 -15.07 6.71
CA ASP A 51 -7.81 -15.82 7.44
C ASP A 51 -7.38 -15.22 8.79
N GLY A 52 -8.29 -14.48 9.44
CA GLY A 52 -7.99 -13.73 10.67
C GLY A 52 -7.10 -12.49 10.49
N ILE A 53 -6.74 -12.13 9.25
CA ILE A 53 -5.99 -10.92 8.92
C ILE A 53 -6.90 -9.70 8.98
N MET A 54 -6.42 -8.65 9.65
CA MET A 54 -7.19 -7.42 9.90
C MET A 54 -6.44 -6.19 9.36
N ALA A 55 -7.21 -5.25 8.83
CA ALA A 55 -6.75 -3.91 8.48
C ALA A 55 -7.32 -2.88 9.45
N ASP A 56 -6.45 -2.28 10.25
CA ASP A 56 -6.77 -1.12 11.09
C ASP A 56 -6.57 0.15 10.26
N MET A 57 -7.57 1.02 10.23
CA MET A 57 -7.53 2.24 9.45
C MET A 57 -7.40 3.47 10.33
N TYR A 58 -6.60 4.42 9.85
CA TYR A 58 -6.35 5.68 10.52
C TYR A 58 -6.46 6.83 9.54
N THR A 59 -6.62 8.04 10.08
CA THR A 59 -6.39 9.28 9.34
C THR A 59 -5.24 10.03 9.99
N LEU A 60 -4.20 10.31 9.20
CA LEU A 60 -3.12 11.21 9.60
C LEU A 60 -3.43 12.61 9.10
N THR A 61 -3.62 13.56 10.01
CA THR A 61 -3.72 14.98 9.67
C THR A 61 -2.37 15.64 9.89
N ILE A 62 -1.73 16.01 8.78
CA ILE A 62 -0.36 16.54 8.72
C ILE A 62 -0.44 18.06 8.56
N ARG A 63 0.16 18.78 9.51
CA ARG A 63 0.19 20.25 9.57
C ARG A 63 1.63 20.74 9.61
N GLU A 64 1.91 21.79 8.86
CA GLU A 64 3.20 22.47 8.83
C GLU A 64 2.97 23.95 8.55
N ALA A 65 3.68 24.83 9.26
CA ALA A 65 3.52 26.27 9.11
C ALA A 65 3.80 26.73 7.68
N GLY A 66 2.90 27.53 7.11
CA GLY A 66 3.01 28.00 5.72
C GLY A 66 2.62 26.97 4.65
N GLN A 67 2.23 25.75 5.04
CA GLN A 67 1.79 24.70 4.12
C GLN A 67 0.29 24.39 4.27
N LYS A 68 -0.33 23.88 3.20
CA LYS A 68 -1.70 23.36 3.29
C LYS A 68 -1.72 22.11 4.17
N THR A 69 -2.61 22.08 5.16
CA THR A 69 -2.92 20.86 5.92
C THR A 69 -3.41 19.76 4.99
N ILE A 70 -2.89 18.55 5.17
CA ILE A 70 -3.29 17.38 4.39
C ILE A 70 -3.68 16.25 5.32
N SER A 71 -4.80 15.59 5.02
CA SER A 71 -5.20 14.36 5.70
C SER A 71 -4.97 13.16 4.80
N VAL A 72 -4.27 12.14 5.29
CA VAL A 72 -3.93 10.90 4.56
C VAL A 72 -4.62 9.72 5.24
N PRO A 73 -5.45 8.93 4.52
CA PRO A 73 -5.98 7.69 5.07
C PRO A 73 -4.89 6.62 5.08
N VAL A 74 -4.85 5.84 6.15
CA VAL A 74 -3.89 4.76 6.38
C VAL A 74 -4.64 3.45 6.45
N VAL A 75 -4.10 2.42 5.81
CA VAL A 75 -4.52 1.02 5.93
C VAL A 75 -3.34 0.25 6.52
N HIS A 76 -3.46 -0.18 7.77
CA HIS A 76 -2.42 -0.92 8.47
C HIS A 76 -2.82 -2.39 8.64
N VAL A 77 -2.07 -3.30 8.02
CA VAL A 77 -2.26 -4.74 8.24
C VAL A 77 -1.48 -5.17 9.47
N GLY A 78 -2.12 -5.07 10.63
CA GLY A 78 -1.47 -5.19 11.94
C GLY A 78 -0.90 -6.57 12.27
N ASN A 79 -1.37 -7.62 11.60
CA ASN A 79 -1.05 -9.01 11.90
C ASN A 79 -0.61 -9.86 10.70
N TRP A 80 -0.06 -9.24 9.64
CA TRP A 80 0.62 -9.99 8.57
C TRP A 80 1.95 -10.56 9.11
N PRO A 81 2.14 -11.89 9.18
CA PRO A 81 3.37 -12.48 9.68
C PRO A 81 4.60 -12.06 8.85
N ASP A 82 5.75 -11.88 9.50
CA ASP A 82 6.97 -11.50 8.78
C ASP A 82 7.47 -12.66 7.88
N GLN A 83 8.06 -12.31 6.75
CA GLN A 83 8.60 -13.22 5.72
C GLN A 83 7.63 -14.27 5.17
N THR A 84 6.32 -14.09 5.35
CA THR A 84 5.31 -14.96 4.74
C THR A 84 4.51 -14.23 3.66
N ALA A 85 3.87 -15.00 2.80
CA ALA A 85 2.78 -14.52 1.95
C ALA A 85 1.44 -14.75 2.66
N VAL A 86 0.53 -13.78 2.56
CA VAL A 86 -0.90 -14.05 2.83
C VAL A 86 -1.53 -14.69 1.60
N SER A 87 -2.67 -15.36 1.77
CA SER A 87 -3.40 -16.04 0.70
C SER A 87 -3.78 -15.08 -0.44
N SER A 88 -4.05 -15.63 -1.62
CA SER A 88 -4.56 -14.87 -2.78
C SER A 88 -5.86 -14.14 -2.46
N GLU A 89 -6.71 -14.73 -1.64
CA GLU A 89 -8.01 -14.23 -1.22
C GLU A 89 -7.83 -12.99 -0.31
N VAL A 90 -6.97 -13.09 0.71
CA VAL A 90 -6.58 -11.95 1.55
C VAL A 90 -5.89 -10.85 0.74
N THR A 91 -5.01 -11.23 -0.18
CA THR A 91 -4.28 -10.28 -1.04
C THR A 91 -5.25 -9.50 -1.94
N LYS A 92 -6.24 -10.18 -2.53
CA LYS A 92 -7.29 -9.56 -3.35
C LYS A 92 -8.15 -8.62 -2.52
N ALA A 93 -8.58 -9.04 -1.33
CA ALA A 93 -9.37 -8.21 -0.42
C ALA A 93 -8.59 -6.93 -0.01
N LEU A 94 -7.30 -7.07 0.30
CA LEU A 94 -6.44 -5.94 0.65
C LEU A 94 -6.24 -4.98 -0.54
N ALA A 95 -5.97 -5.50 -1.73
CA ALA A 95 -5.83 -4.68 -2.94
C ALA A 95 -7.10 -3.85 -3.19
N SER A 96 -8.28 -4.48 -3.14
CA SER A 96 -9.55 -3.78 -3.31
C SER A 96 -9.80 -2.72 -2.23
N LEU A 97 -9.49 -3.01 -0.96
CA LEU A 97 -9.62 -2.01 0.12
C LEU A 97 -8.70 -0.80 -0.12
N VAL A 98 -7.46 -1.03 -0.52
CA VAL A 98 -6.48 0.02 -0.79
C VAL A 98 -6.88 0.86 -2.00
N ASP A 99 -7.28 0.22 -3.10
CA ASP A 99 -7.75 0.91 -4.32
C ASP A 99 -9.00 1.76 -4.03
N GLN A 100 -10.01 1.20 -3.36
CA GLN A 100 -11.23 1.94 -3.01
C GLN A 100 -10.96 3.12 -2.07
N THR A 101 -10.04 2.94 -1.11
CA THR A 101 -9.61 4.02 -0.22
C THR A 101 -8.91 5.13 -1.01
N ALA A 102 -8.03 4.75 -1.95
CA ALA A 102 -7.33 5.69 -2.80
C ALA A 102 -8.30 6.46 -3.72
N GLU A 103 -9.24 5.77 -4.35
CA GLU A 103 -10.24 6.35 -5.26
C GLU A 103 -11.13 7.35 -4.53
N THR A 104 -11.67 6.97 -3.36
CA THR A 104 -12.48 7.87 -2.53
C THR A 104 -11.72 9.15 -2.20
N LYS A 105 -10.43 9.03 -1.85
CA LYS A 105 -9.60 10.19 -1.53
C LYS A 105 -9.23 11.01 -2.76
N ARG A 106 -9.00 10.38 -3.91
CA ARG A 106 -8.75 11.03 -5.20
C ARG A 106 -9.95 11.85 -5.65
N ASN A 107 -11.16 11.30 -5.58
CA ASN A 107 -12.42 11.98 -5.92
C ASN A 107 -12.64 13.24 -5.05
N MET A 108 -12.20 13.21 -3.78
CA MET A 108 -12.21 14.39 -2.92
C MET A 108 -11.24 15.48 -3.39
N TYR A 109 -10.05 15.13 -3.89
CA TYR A 109 -9.13 16.10 -4.48
C TYR A 109 -9.64 16.66 -5.80
N GLU A 110 -10.27 15.83 -6.63
CA GLU A 110 -10.86 16.23 -7.91
C GLU A 110 -12.03 17.20 -7.75
N SER A 111 -12.98 16.89 -6.88
CA SER A 111 -14.11 17.77 -6.58
C SER A 111 -13.70 19.15 -6.02
N LYS A 112 -12.47 19.26 -5.50
CA LYS A 112 -11.89 20.52 -5.01
C LYS A 112 -10.97 21.21 -6.02
N GLY A 113 -10.89 20.73 -7.27
CA GLY A 113 -10.03 21.30 -8.30
C GLY A 113 -8.55 21.26 -7.94
N SER A 114 -8.11 20.22 -7.22
CA SER A 114 -6.71 20.08 -6.82
C SER A 114 -5.81 19.94 -8.05
N SER A 115 -4.77 20.78 -8.16
CA SER A 115 -3.78 20.67 -9.23
C SER A 115 -3.01 19.34 -9.24
N ALA A 116 -3.06 18.58 -8.13
CA ALA A 116 -2.44 17.26 -8.06
C ALA A 116 -3.13 16.20 -8.96
N VAL A 117 -4.35 16.47 -9.45
CA VAL A 117 -5.10 15.53 -10.30
C VAL A 117 -4.48 15.36 -11.68
N GLY A 118 -3.89 16.43 -12.22
CA GLY A 118 -3.21 16.43 -13.52
C GLY A 118 -1.69 16.21 -13.46
N ASP A 119 -1.16 15.85 -12.29
CA ASP A 119 0.27 15.59 -12.10
C ASP A 119 0.50 14.11 -11.80
N ASP A 120 1.06 13.39 -12.78
CA ASP A 120 1.30 11.94 -12.69
C ASP A 120 2.32 11.56 -11.61
N SER A 121 3.09 12.50 -11.07
CA SER A 121 3.99 12.24 -9.93
C SER A 121 3.25 12.26 -8.59
N LYS A 122 1.99 12.69 -8.56
CA LYS A 122 1.16 12.86 -7.37
C LYS A 122 0.00 11.86 -7.35
N LEU A 123 -0.74 11.88 -6.24
CA LEU A 123 -1.90 11.02 -6.00
C LEU A 123 -1.57 9.53 -6.17
N ARG A 124 -0.33 9.15 -5.85
CA ARG A 124 0.12 7.75 -5.88
C ARG A 124 -0.10 7.11 -4.51
N PRO A 125 -0.72 5.91 -4.44
CA PRO A 125 -0.68 5.10 -3.24
C PRO A 125 0.75 4.95 -2.73
N VAL A 126 0.95 5.12 -1.42
CA VAL A 126 2.25 4.88 -0.79
C VAL A 126 2.14 3.57 -0.03
N ILE A 127 2.98 2.60 -0.37
CA ILE A 127 2.91 1.25 0.18
C ILE A 127 4.29 0.87 0.72
N HIS A 128 4.36 0.43 1.97
CA HIS A 128 5.61 -0.06 2.54
C HIS A 128 5.39 -1.18 3.56
N CYS A 129 6.34 -2.13 3.63
CA CYS A 129 6.52 -3.03 4.75
C CYS A 129 7.73 -2.55 5.57
N ARG A 130 8.69 -3.44 5.88
CA ARG A 130 9.99 -3.07 6.46
C ARG A 130 10.99 -2.63 5.39
N ALA A 131 11.37 -3.54 4.49
CA ALA A 131 12.32 -3.25 3.40
C ALA A 131 11.64 -2.75 2.11
N GLY A 132 10.31 -2.87 2.03
CA GLY A 132 9.53 -2.45 0.87
C GLY A 132 9.77 -3.29 -0.38
N VAL A 133 10.05 -4.59 -0.26
CA VAL A 133 10.36 -5.47 -1.40
C VAL A 133 9.56 -6.78 -1.46
N GLY A 134 9.16 -7.32 -0.30
CA GLY A 134 8.37 -8.57 -0.22
C GLY A 134 6.86 -8.32 -0.25
N ARG A 135 6.23 -8.25 0.93
CA ARG A 135 4.80 -7.90 1.13
C ARG A 135 4.34 -6.70 0.30
N THR A 136 5.19 -5.68 0.18
CA THR A 136 4.95 -4.51 -0.69
C THR A 136 4.76 -4.89 -2.15
N ALA A 137 5.64 -5.72 -2.71
CA ALA A 137 5.55 -6.14 -4.11
C ALA A 137 4.34 -7.06 -4.35
N GLN A 138 4.03 -7.96 -3.40
CA GLN A 138 2.82 -8.79 -3.47
C GLN A 138 1.55 -7.93 -3.57
N LEU A 139 1.42 -6.89 -2.74
CA LEU A 139 0.28 -5.98 -2.80
C LEU A 139 0.27 -5.15 -4.09
N ILE A 140 1.42 -4.58 -4.50
CA ILE A 140 1.51 -3.80 -5.75
C ILE A 140 1.11 -4.65 -6.95
N GLY A 141 1.56 -5.91 -7.02
CA GLY A 141 1.20 -6.82 -8.11
C GLY A 141 -0.30 -7.11 -8.13
N ALA A 142 -0.91 -7.37 -6.98
CA ALA A 142 -2.35 -7.58 -6.89
C ALA A 142 -3.17 -6.34 -7.27
N MET A 143 -2.76 -5.14 -6.86
CA MET A 143 -3.40 -3.87 -7.29
C MET A 143 -3.25 -3.66 -8.80
N CYS A 144 -2.08 -3.95 -9.37
CA CYS A 144 -1.86 -3.90 -10.82
C CYS A 144 -2.80 -4.85 -11.58
N MET A 145 -3.04 -6.04 -11.04
CA MET A 145 -3.99 -7.03 -11.60
C MET A 145 -5.46 -6.70 -11.33
N ASN A 146 -5.75 -5.85 -10.35
CA ASN A 146 -7.09 -5.34 -10.05
C ASN A 146 -7.52 -4.20 -11.00
N ASP A 147 -6.56 -3.65 -11.75
CA ASP A 147 -6.78 -2.59 -12.74
C ASP A 147 -7.15 -3.18 -14.12
N SER A 148 -8.35 -2.85 -14.59
CA SER A 148 -8.86 -3.31 -15.90
C SER A 148 -8.04 -2.81 -17.09
N ARG A 149 -7.24 -1.76 -16.93
CA ARG A 149 -6.36 -1.24 -17.99
C ARG A 149 -5.19 -2.17 -18.27
N ASN A 150 -4.88 -3.08 -17.34
CA ASN A 150 -3.71 -3.95 -17.41
C ASN A 150 -4.06 -5.38 -17.84
N SER A 151 -5.22 -5.68 -18.43
CA SER A 151 -5.71 -7.07 -18.60
C SER A 151 -4.76 -8.05 -19.31
N GLN A 152 -3.85 -7.59 -20.18
CA GLN A 152 -2.91 -8.45 -20.92
C GLN A 152 -1.48 -8.45 -20.36
N LEU A 153 -1.20 -7.67 -19.30
CA LEU A 153 0.13 -7.58 -18.70
C LEU A 153 0.51 -8.93 -18.07
N SER A 154 1.66 -9.50 -18.42
CA SER A 154 2.09 -10.77 -17.86
C SER A 154 2.61 -10.64 -16.43
N VAL A 155 2.70 -11.77 -15.70
CA VAL A 155 3.38 -11.80 -14.39
C VAL A 155 4.85 -11.44 -14.56
N GLU A 156 5.51 -11.93 -15.62
CA GLU A 156 6.88 -11.58 -15.98
C GLU A 156 7.06 -10.05 -16.12
N ASP A 157 6.24 -9.38 -16.91
CA ASP A 157 6.32 -7.93 -17.11
C ASP A 157 6.12 -7.18 -15.80
N MET A 158 5.10 -7.56 -15.03
CA MET A 158 4.77 -6.89 -13.78
C MET A 158 5.94 -6.99 -12.78
N VAL A 159 6.52 -8.18 -12.61
CA VAL A 159 7.68 -8.39 -11.72
C VAL A 159 8.92 -7.69 -12.25
N SER A 160 9.18 -7.78 -13.55
CA SER A 160 10.31 -7.11 -14.21
C SER A 160 10.25 -5.59 -14.02
N GLN A 161 9.10 -4.97 -14.27
CA GLN A 161 8.90 -3.52 -14.08
C GLN A 161 9.12 -3.10 -12.63
N MET A 162 8.58 -3.85 -11.66
CA MET A 162 8.84 -3.59 -10.24
C MET A 162 10.33 -3.63 -9.93
N ARG A 163 11.07 -4.60 -10.46
CA ARG A 163 12.50 -4.77 -10.21
C ARG A 163 13.34 -3.65 -10.84
N VAL A 164 13.04 -3.29 -12.08
CA VAL A 164 13.76 -2.22 -12.81
C VAL A 164 13.52 -0.85 -12.16
N GLN A 165 12.29 -0.56 -11.71
CA GLN A 165 11.92 0.76 -11.18
C GLN A 165 12.26 0.94 -9.69
N ARG A 166 12.63 -0.13 -8.98
CA ARG A 166 13.00 -0.07 -7.56
C ARG A 166 14.33 -0.78 -7.25
N ASN A 167 14.35 -2.11 -7.30
CA ASN A 167 15.56 -2.94 -7.20
C ASN A 167 15.24 -4.42 -7.49
N GLY A 168 16.27 -5.22 -7.78
CA GLY A 168 16.15 -6.63 -8.15
C GLY A 168 15.56 -7.58 -7.09
N ILE A 169 15.26 -7.11 -5.88
CA ILE A 169 14.72 -7.92 -4.77
C ILE A 169 13.18 -7.81 -4.67
N MET A 170 12.54 -7.00 -5.52
CA MET A 170 11.08 -6.94 -5.58
C MET A 170 10.49 -8.33 -5.87
N VAL A 171 9.46 -8.68 -5.10
CA VAL A 171 8.95 -10.06 -4.94
C VAL A 171 10.07 -10.95 -4.40
N GLN A 172 10.38 -10.75 -3.12
CA GLN A 172 11.59 -11.26 -2.46
C GLN A 172 11.60 -12.78 -2.29
N LYS A 173 10.42 -13.39 -2.15
CA LYS A 173 10.24 -14.79 -1.77
C LYS A 173 9.34 -15.50 -2.77
N ASP A 174 9.61 -16.77 -3.02
CA ASP A 174 8.87 -17.58 -4.00
C ASP A 174 7.40 -17.70 -3.59
N GLU A 175 7.10 -17.81 -2.29
CA GLU A 175 5.73 -17.87 -1.78
C GLU A 175 4.91 -16.60 -2.14
N GLN A 176 5.58 -15.46 -2.29
CA GLN A 176 4.92 -14.21 -2.71
C GLN A 176 4.66 -14.21 -4.22
N LEU A 177 5.57 -14.79 -5.01
CA LEU A 177 5.38 -14.98 -6.44
C LEU A 177 4.26 -15.99 -6.72
N ASP A 178 4.20 -17.08 -5.97
CA ASP A 178 3.15 -18.11 -6.08
C ASP A 178 1.75 -17.51 -5.90
N VAL A 179 1.60 -16.56 -4.96
CA VAL A 179 0.33 -15.85 -4.78
C VAL A 179 -0.01 -14.99 -6.00
N LEU A 180 0.97 -14.31 -6.60
CA LEU A 180 0.75 -13.54 -7.84
C LEU A 180 0.41 -14.46 -9.02
N ILE A 181 1.03 -15.64 -9.12
CA ILE A 181 0.73 -16.66 -10.12
C ILE A 181 -0.71 -17.15 -9.94
N LYS A 182 -1.13 -17.54 -8.72
CA LYS A 182 -2.50 -17.99 -8.44
C LYS A 182 -3.55 -16.91 -8.77
N LEU A 183 -3.24 -15.63 -8.51
CA LEU A 183 -4.10 -14.52 -8.91
C LEU A 183 -4.18 -14.37 -10.43
N ALA A 184 -3.05 -14.50 -11.14
CA ALA A 184 -2.99 -14.42 -12.60
C ALA A 184 -3.75 -15.58 -13.26
N GLU A 185 -3.58 -16.81 -12.78
CA GLU A 185 -4.31 -18.00 -13.22
C GLU A 185 -5.82 -17.81 -13.09
N GLY A 186 -6.28 -17.29 -11.94
CA GLY A 186 -7.70 -16.99 -11.71
C GLY A 186 -8.28 -15.91 -12.63
N GLN A 187 -7.43 -15.14 -13.32
CA GLN A 187 -7.81 -14.12 -14.31
C GLN A 187 -7.60 -14.58 -15.76
N GLY A 188 -7.01 -15.75 -15.99
CA GLY A 188 -6.54 -16.14 -17.33
C GLY A 188 -5.43 -15.24 -17.87
N ARG A 189 -4.66 -14.60 -16.98
CA ARG A 189 -3.56 -13.68 -17.32
C ARG A 189 -2.29 -14.47 -17.65
N PRO A 190 -1.51 -14.06 -18.67
CA PRO A 190 -0.28 -14.77 -19.04
C PRO A 190 0.77 -14.71 -17.92
N LEU A 191 1.51 -15.81 -17.74
CA LEU A 191 2.63 -15.84 -16.80
C LEU A 191 3.92 -15.29 -17.45
N LEU A 192 4.18 -15.70 -18.68
CA LEU A 192 5.37 -15.36 -19.47
C LEU A 192 4.98 -14.56 -20.70
N ASN A 193 5.91 -13.74 -21.18
CA ASN A 193 5.85 -13.15 -22.51
C ASN A 193 6.18 -14.20 -23.58
N SER A 194 5.65 -14.00 -24.79
CA SER A 194 5.95 -14.83 -25.97
C SER A 194 7.19 -14.35 -26.72
#